data_AF-A0AAD1HAE7-F1
#
_entry.id   AF-A0AAD1HAE7-F1
#
_cell.length_a   1.000
_cell.length_b   1.000
_cell.length_c   1.000
_cell.angle_alpha   90.00
_cell.angle_beta   90.00
_cell.angle_gamma   90.00
#
_symmetry.space_group_name_H-M   'P 1'
#
loop_
_entity.id
_entity.type
_entity.pdbx_description
1 polymer ?
#
loop_
_entity_poly.entity_id
_entity_poly.type
_entity_poly.pdbx_seq_one_letter_code
_entity_poly.pdbx_strand_id
1 'polypeptide(L)'
;MTTCEPCALREAGDTAQAETYESIRQQRLLLSFLNDAGDSVAMIASELRGCHDCMGRIAASYLTMTAESLCAMFGRENAIAAVQKGLLEDLDG
;
A
#
# COMPACT_ATOMS: atom_id res chain seq x y z
N MET A 1 -4.66 -20.81 -7.36
CA MET A 1 -4.01 -19.74 -6.58
C MET A 1 -2.59 -19.61 -7.08
N THR A 2 -2.25 -18.53 -7.76
CA THR A 2 -0.86 -18.23 -8.12
C THR A 2 -0.17 -17.72 -6.85
N THR A 3 0.50 -18.63 -6.14
CA THR A 3 1.28 -18.29 -4.94
C THR A 3 2.47 -17.44 -5.36
N CYS A 4 2.34 -16.14 -5.15
CA CYS A 4 3.43 -15.21 -5.29
C CYS A 4 4.56 -15.59 -4.32
N GLU A 5 5.80 -15.22 -4.60
CA GLU A 5 6.94 -15.56 -3.72
C GLU A 5 6.74 -15.11 -2.24
N PRO A 6 6.29 -13.88 -1.93
CA PRO A 6 5.92 -13.52 -0.55
C PRO A 6 4.78 -14.36 0.05
N CYS A 7 3.85 -14.82 -0.77
CA CYS A 7 2.73 -15.66 -0.34
C CYS A 7 3.24 -17.05 0.05
N ALA A 8 4.09 -17.64 -0.79
CA ALA A 8 4.73 -18.92 -0.54
C ALA A 8 5.62 -18.88 0.71
N LEU A 9 6.38 -17.79 0.91
CA LEU A 9 7.19 -17.58 2.10
C LEU A 9 6.34 -17.55 3.38
N ARG A 10 5.19 -16.85 3.37
CA ARG A 10 4.26 -16.83 4.50
C ARG A 10 3.65 -18.19 4.79
N GLU A 11 3.25 -18.91 3.74
CA GLU A 11 2.72 -20.27 3.86
C GLU A 11 3.76 -21.22 4.47
N ALA A 12 5.05 -21.01 4.15
CA ALA A 12 6.16 -21.74 4.74
C ALA A 12 6.56 -21.26 6.15
N GLY A 13 5.91 -20.22 6.69
CA GLY A 13 6.21 -19.63 8.00
C GLY A 13 7.35 -18.60 8.02
N ASP A 14 7.97 -18.31 6.87
CA ASP A 14 9.02 -17.31 6.73
C ASP A 14 8.44 -15.90 6.52
N THR A 15 7.79 -15.41 7.57
CA THR A 15 7.08 -14.12 7.55
C THR A 15 8.02 -12.92 7.44
N ALA A 16 9.18 -12.97 8.09
CA ALA A 16 10.16 -11.88 8.07
C ALA A 16 10.73 -11.66 6.66
N GLN A 17 11.06 -12.75 5.95
CA GLN A 17 11.53 -12.64 4.57
C GLN A 17 10.41 -12.14 3.66
N ALA A 18 9.17 -12.63 3.82
CA ALA A 18 8.03 -12.14 3.06
C ALA A 18 7.77 -10.63 3.24
N GLU A 19 7.87 -10.13 4.47
CA GLU A 19 7.73 -8.70 4.78
C GLU A 19 8.86 -7.86 4.18
N THR A 20 10.08 -8.38 4.20
CA THR A 20 11.23 -7.72 3.55
C THR A 20 10.99 -7.57 2.05
N TYR A 21 10.51 -8.62 1.38
CA TYR A 21 10.17 -8.57 -0.04
C TYR A 21 9.06 -7.55 -0.33
N GLU A 22 8.02 -7.50 0.50
CA GLU A 22 6.95 -6.53 0.31
C GLU A 22 7.40 -5.09 0.55
N SER A 23 8.21 -4.85 1.57
CA SER A 23 8.78 -3.51 1.85
C SER A 23 9.64 -3.01 0.68
N ILE A 24 10.49 -3.87 0.12
CA ILE A 24 11.31 -3.52 -1.05
C ILE A 24 10.42 -3.16 -2.25
N ARG A 25 9.37 -3.95 -2.50
CA ARG A 25 8.40 -3.63 -3.57
C ARG A 25 7.77 -2.27 -3.32
N GLN A 26 7.17 -2.05 -2.15
CA GLN A 26 6.52 -0.78 -1.81
C GLN A 26 7.43 0.44 -2.01
N GLN A 27 8.68 0.36 -1.58
CA GLN A 27 9.67 1.43 -1.75
C GLN A 27 10.00 1.69 -3.22
N ARG A 28 10.20 0.64 -4.02
CA ARG A 28 10.46 0.78 -5.47
C ARG A 28 9.29 1.44 -6.18
N LEU A 29 8.08 1.01 -5.87
CA LEU A 29 6.86 1.56 -6.45
C LEU A 29 6.68 3.02 -6.09
N LEU A 30 6.90 3.37 -4.82
CA LEU A 30 6.84 4.76 -4.36
C LEU A 30 7.90 5.63 -5.06
N LEU A 31 9.13 5.13 -5.19
CA LEU A 31 10.19 5.84 -5.90
C LEU A 31 9.87 6.02 -7.39
N SER A 32 9.34 5.00 -8.06
CA SER A 32 8.92 5.10 -9.46
C SER A 32 7.81 6.15 -9.65
N PHE A 33 6.85 6.20 -8.72
CA PHE A 33 5.80 7.21 -8.73
C PHE A 33 6.36 8.63 -8.49
N LEU A 34 7.22 8.81 -7.48
CA LEU A 34 7.82 10.11 -7.13
C LEU A 34 8.79 10.63 -8.21
N ASN A 35 9.43 9.74 -8.96
CA ASN A 35 10.33 10.10 -10.06
C ASN A 35 9.61 10.34 -11.39
N ASP A 36 8.27 10.35 -11.42
CA ASP A 36 7.45 10.51 -12.63
C ASP A 36 7.85 9.55 -13.76
N ALA A 37 8.20 8.30 -13.40
CA ALA A 37 8.40 7.26 -14.39
C ALA A 37 7.03 6.98 -15.04
N GLY A 38 6.86 7.44 -16.29
CA GLY A 38 5.58 7.52 -17.00
C GLY A 38 4.79 6.21 -17.20
N ASP A 39 5.29 5.07 -16.69
CA ASP A 39 4.52 3.83 -16.55
C ASP A 39 4.87 3.05 -15.29
N SER A 40 4.91 3.75 -14.15
CA SER A 40 5.07 3.13 -12.83
C SER A 40 3.99 2.05 -12.63
N VAL A 41 2.74 2.31 -13.03
CA VAL A 41 1.59 1.41 -12.92
C VAL A 41 1.82 0.05 -13.61
N ALA A 42 2.30 0.00 -14.85
CA ALA A 42 2.55 -1.30 -15.50
C ALA A 42 3.73 -2.05 -14.87
N MET A 43 4.76 -1.34 -14.39
CA MET A 43 5.84 -1.96 -13.62
C MET A 43 5.29 -2.62 -12.34
N ILE A 44 4.40 -1.93 -11.62
CA ILE A 44 3.71 -2.48 -10.43
C ILE A 44 2.91 -3.74 -10.77
N ALA A 45 2.07 -3.64 -11.80
CA ALA A 45 1.20 -4.73 -12.21
C ALA A 45 2.00 -5.97 -12.58
N SER A 46 3.18 -5.79 -13.19
CA SER A 46 4.10 -6.88 -13.54
C SER A 46 4.74 -7.54 -12.30
N GLU A 47 5.10 -6.77 -11.27
CA GLU A 47 5.72 -7.29 -10.05
C GLU A 47 4.75 -8.08 -9.17
N LEU A 48 3.47 -7.67 -9.15
CA LEU A 48 2.44 -8.33 -8.34
C LEU A 48 1.87 -9.57 -9.00
N ARG A 49 2.13 -9.82 -10.29
CA ARG A 49 1.73 -11.01 -11.06
C ARG A 49 0.27 -11.44 -10.84
N GLY A 50 -0.62 -10.47 -10.64
CA GLY A 50 -2.04 -10.72 -10.38
C GLY A 50 -2.36 -11.39 -9.04
N CYS A 51 -1.44 -11.35 -8.06
CA CYS A 51 -1.70 -11.86 -6.73
C CYS A 51 -2.58 -10.90 -5.92
N HIS A 52 -3.86 -11.26 -5.75
CA HIS A 52 -4.85 -10.45 -5.03
C HIS A 52 -4.45 -10.19 -3.57
N ASP A 53 -3.85 -11.17 -2.90
CA ASP A 53 -3.44 -11.02 -1.50
C ASP A 53 -2.31 -9.99 -1.36
N CYS A 54 -1.29 -10.05 -2.22
CA CYS A 54 -0.22 -9.04 -2.22
C CYS A 54 -0.73 -7.67 -2.66
N MET A 55 -1.66 -7.59 -3.60
CA MET A 55 -2.30 -6.31 -3.97
C MET A 55 -3.04 -5.71 -2.76
N GLY A 56 -3.82 -6.50 -2.04
CA GLY A 56 -4.53 -6.06 -0.84
C GLY A 56 -3.59 -5.58 0.26
N ARG A 57 -2.48 -6.30 0.50
CA ARG A 57 -1.46 -5.91 1.48
C ARG A 57 -0.78 -4.60 1.12
N ILE A 58 -0.40 -4.43 -0.15
CA ILE A 58 0.24 -3.19 -0.63
C ILE A 58 -0.74 -2.01 -0.54
N ALA A 59 -2.00 -2.20 -0.93
CA ALA A 59 -3.02 -1.17 -0.78
C ALA A 59 -3.21 -0.76 0.69
N ALA A 60 -3.29 -1.73 1.61
CA ALA A 60 -3.38 -1.46 3.04
C ALA A 60 -2.16 -0.71 3.57
N SER A 61 -0.95 -1.08 3.15
CA SER A 61 0.27 -0.38 3.54
C SER A 61 0.28 1.07 3.04
N TYR A 62 -0.13 1.33 1.80
CA TYR A 62 -0.22 2.71 1.30
C TYR A 62 -1.27 3.53 2.05
N LEU A 63 -2.44 2.95 2.36
CA LEU A 63 -3.44 3.61 3.18
C LEU A 63 -2.89 3.99 4.56
N THR A 64 -2.15 3.07 5.20
CA THR A 64 -1.48 3.35 6.47
C THR A 64 -0.44 4.47 6.34
N MET A 65 0.42 4.43 5.32
CA MET A 65 1.41 5.48 5.07
C MET A 65 0.78 6.85 4.85
N THR A 66 -0.33 6.91 4.10
CA THR A 66 -1.11 8.13 3.90
C THR A 66 -1.70 8.61 5.22
N ALA A 67 -2.30 7.72 6.03
CA ALA A 67 -2.85 8.08 7.33
C ALA A 67 -1.77 8.61 8.30
N GLU A 68 -0.59 7.99 8.32
CA GLU A 68 0.56 8.43 9.10
C GLU A 68 1.05 9.81 8.63
N SER A 69 1.12 10.03 7.32
CA SER A 69 1.51 11.33 6.74
C SER A 69 0.52 12.43 7.11
N LEU A 70 -0.79 12.15 7.04
CA LEU A 70 -1.83 13.09 7.49
C LEU A 70 -1.71 13.38 8.99
N CYS A 71 -1.48 12.36 9.81
CA CYS A 71 -1.26 12.54 11.25
C CYS A 71 -0.01 13.37 11.54
N ALA A 72 1.07 13.19 10.77
CA ALA A 72 2.29 13.96 10.91
C ALA A 72 2.11 15.43 10.50
N MET A 73 1.29 15.71 9.49
CA MET A 73 1.04 17.07 8.99
C MET A 73 0.06 17.86 9.85
N PHE A 74 -1.01 17.23 10.33
CA PHE A 74 -2.13 17.94 10.96
C PHE A 74 -2.33 17.60 12.44
N GLY A 75 -1.64 16.59 12.96
CA GLY A 75 -1.98 15.95 14.23
C GLY A 75 -3.13 14.96 14.09
N ARG A 76 -3.12 13.91 14.91
CA ARG A 76 -4.05 12.78 14.79
C ARG A 76 -5.53 13.19 14.87
N GLU A 77 -5.90 14.04 15.82
CA GLU A 77 -7.31 14.46 16.01
C GLU A 77 -7.84 15.23 14.80
N ASN A 78 -7.05 16.17 14.27
CA ASN A 78 -7.43 16.95 13.08
C ASN A 78 -7.49 16.07 11.83
N ALA A 79 -6.57 15.12 11.67
CA ALA A 79 -6.59 14.17 10.56
C ALA A 79 -7.86 13.30 10.59
N ILE A 80 -8.25 12.80 11.77
CA ILE A 80 -9.51 12.05 11.94
C ILE A 80 -10.71 12.93 11.58
N ALA A 81 -10.78 14.15 12.12
CA ALA A 81 -11.89 15.06 11.86
C ALA A 81 -12.03 15.40 10.37
N ALA A 82 -10.91 15.61 9.66
CA ALA A 82 -10.91 15.89 8.23
C ALA A 82 -11.45 14.69 7.41
N VAL A 83 -11.01 13.48 7.71
CA VAL A 83 -11.49 12.26 7.03
C VAL A 83 -12.96 11.99 7.33
N GLN A 84 -13.38 12.15 8.60
CA GLN A 84 -14.78 11.98 9.00
C GLN A 84 -15.70 12.99 8.30
N LYS A 85 -15.26 14.24 8.19
CA LYS A 85 -16.01 15.28 7.48
C LYS A 85 -16.20 14.93 6.00
N GLY A 86 -15.12 14.55 5.30
CA GLY A 86 -15.21 14.15 3.89
C GLY A 86 -16.13 12.94 3.69
N LEU A 87 -16.05 11.94 4.58
CA LEU A 87 -16.94 10.78 4.53
C LEU A 87 -18.42 11.16 4.70
N LEU A 88 -18.74 12.08 5.62
CA LEU A 88 -20.12 12.54 5.81
C LEU A 88 -20.60 13.31 4.58
N GLU A 89 -19.77 14.18 4.00
CA GLU A 89 -20.08 14.91 2.77
C GLU A 89 -20.38 13.96 1.59
N ASP A 90 -19.62 12.86 1.46
CA ASP A 90 -19.83 11.85 0.42
C ASP A 90 -21.08 10.99 0.65
N LEU A 91 -21.48 10.74 1.90
CA LEU A 91 -22.67 9.94 2.23
C LEU A 91 -23.98 10.75 2.12
N ASP A 92 -23.91 12.06 2.33
CA ASP A 92 -25.05 12.98 2.26
C ASP A 92 -25.34 13.49 0.82
N GLY A 93 -24.45 13.20 -0.14
CA GLY A 93 -24.57 13.57 -1.56
C GLY A 93 -25.16 12.49 -2.46
#